data_AF-A0A5D2DGG1-F1
#
_entry.id   AF-A0A5D2DGG1-F1
#
_cell.length_a   1.000
_cell.length_b   1.000
_cell.length_c   1.000
_cell.angle_alpha   90.00
_cell.angle_beta   90.00
_cell.angle_gamma   90.00
#
_symmetry.space_group_name_H-M   'P 1'
#
loop_
_entity.id
_entity.type
_entity.pdbx_description
1 polymer ?
#
loop_
_entity_poly.entity_id
_entity_poly.type
_entity_poly.pdbx_seq_one_letter_code
_entity_poly.pdbx_strand_id
1 'polypeptide(L)'
;MTDQFDNGNNLYYLHQSDKPRLHLVSQTLLFDNYNTWHHSMIMALSNKNKLVDCLNAWTRTNNLVTLWIINAISKDIAASLLYHTSTTEIWKDLESCQKLVGFSQGQMSITTFCTQLKIIWDELYLTKQICSCLQCRCGVVRNMLEEHQQEYVMTFLMGLKDFYAHIRSQILLMVYLPSISKVFSLVF
;
A
#
# COMPACT_ATOMS: atom_id res chain seq x y z
N MET A 1 22.01 -44.79 -7.95
CA MET A 1 22.38 -43.40 -8.27
C MET A 1 21.13 -42.73 -8.79
N THR A 2 20.34 -42.15 -7.90
CA THR A 2 19.13 -41.40 -8.24
C THR A 2 19.54 -39.93 -8.39
N ASP A 3 19.27 -39.37 -9.55
CA ASP A 3 19.69 -38.03 -9.95
C ASP A 3 19.21 -36.96 -8.94
N GLN A 4 20.17 -36.29 -8.33
CA GLN A 4 19.99 -35.17 -7.40
C GLN A 4 19.39 -33.91 -8.06
N PHE A 5 19.04 -33.97 -9.34
CA PHE A 5 18.50 -32.85 -10.12
C PHE A 5 16.98 -32.68 -10.02
N ASP A 6 16.25 -33.68 -9.51
CA ASP A 6 14.78 -33.70 -9.51
C ASP A 6 14.15 -33.06 -8.27
N ASN A 7 14.88 -32.15 -7.62
CA ASN A 7 14.36 -31.38 -6.49
C ASN A 7 13.95 -30.01 -7.02
N GLY A 8 12.66 -29.66 -6.97
CA GLY A 8 12.09 -28.39 -7.45
C GLY A 8 12.66 -27.10 -6.81
N ASN A 9 13.69 -27.24 -5.98
CA ASN A 9 14.50 -26.17 -5.41
C ASN A 9 15.84 -25.94 -6.13
N ASN A 10 16.22 -26.76 -7.11
CA ASN A 10 17.47 -26.57 -7.84
C ASN A 10 17.38 -25.33 -8.74
N LEU A 11 18.25 -24.34 -8.49
CA LEU A 11 18.33 -23.06 -9.24
C LEU A 11 18.56 -23.26 -10.75
N TYR A 12 19.19 -24.37 -11.12
CA TYR A 12 19.57 -24.67 -12.50
C TYR A 12 18.58 -25.59 -13.22
N TYR A 13 17.49 -25.99 -12.56
CA TYR A 13 16.49 -26.87 -13.17
C TYR A 13 15.63 -26.10 -14.18
N LEU A 14 15.64 -26.52 -15.45
CA LEU A 14 14.78 -25.99 -16.50
C LEU A 14 13.51 -26.82 -16.58
N HIS A 15 12.38 -26.24 -16.17
CA HIS A 15 11.10 -26.93 -16.27
C HIS A 15 10.65 -26.98 -17.73
N GLN A 16 9.92 -28.04 -18.14
CA GLN A 16 9.43 -28.20 -19.52
C GLN A 16 8.52 -27.04 -20.01
N SER A 17 8.01 -26.23 -19.08
CA SER A 17 7.21 -25.03 -19.36
C SER A 17 8.03 -23.75 -19.53
N ASP A 18 9.34 -23.78 -19.32
CA ASP A 18 10.24 -22.64 -19.50
C ASP A 18 10.61 -22.49 -20.98
N LYS A 19 9.88 -21.61 -21.67
CA LYS A 19 10.12 -21.28 -23.08
C LYS A 19 10.61 -19.83 -23.21
N PRO A 20 11.61 -19.55 -24.06
CA PRO A 20 12.12 -18.18 -24.26
C PRO A 20 11.06 -17.16 -24.72
N ARG A 21 9.98 -17.63 -25.36
CA ARG A 21 8.87 -16.81 -25.83
C ARG A 21 7.72 -16.66 -24.82
N LEU A 22 7.90 -17.11 -23.58
CA LEU A 22 6.87 -16.98 -22.56
C LEU A 22 6.76 -15.51 -22.11
N HIS A 23 5.57 -14.94 -22.22
CA HIS A 23 5.27 -13.64 -21.61
C HIS A 23 5.24 -13.79 -20.09
N LEU A 24 6.32 -13.38 -19.42
CA LEU A 24 6.47 -13.45 -17.97
C LEU A 24 5.70 -12.34 -17.24
N VAL A 25 5.51 -11.20 -17.90
CA VAL A 25 4.85 -10.01 -17.36
C VAL A 25 3.84 -9.50 -18.39
N SER A 26 2.76 -8.89 -17.90
CA SER A 26 1.63 -8.42 -18.72
C SER A 26 1.96 -7.17 -19.54
N GLN A 27 2.93 -6.36 -19.11
CA GLN A 27 3.37 -5.15 -19.79
C GLN A 27 4.71 -5.38 -20.50
N THR A 28 4.83 -4.92 -21.74
CA THR A 28 6.11 -4.93 -22.48
C THR A 28 6.94 -3.70 -22.07
N LEU A 29 8.27 -3.81 -22.15
CA LEU A 29 9.15 -2.68 -21.85
C LEU A 29 8.92 -1.53 -22.85
N LEU A 30 8.66 -0.35 -22.31
CA LEU A 30 8.55 0.94 -22.97
C LEU A 30 9.53 1.92 -22.30
N PHE A 31 9.73 3.09 -22.91
CA PHE A 31 10.66 4.09 -22.39
C PHE A 31 10.26 4.63 -21.01
N ASP A 32 8.97 4.72 -20.73
CA ASP A 32 8.37 5.36 -19.56
C ASP A 32 7.97 4.39 -18.43
N ASN A 33 8.02 3.07 -18.67
CA ASN A 33 7.58 2.06 -17.70
C ASN A 33 8.73 1.20 -17.14
N TYR A 34 10.00 1.58 -17.35
CA TYR A 34 11.17 0.77 -16.97
C TYR A 34 11.11 0.28 -15.52
N ASN A 35 10.79 1.16 -14.56
CA ASN A 35 10.76 0.79 -13.14
C ASN A 35 9.67 -0.26 -12.84
N THR A 36 8.46 -0.05 -13.37
CA THR A 36 7.32 -0.96 -13.22
C THR A 36 7.60 -2.31 -13.89
N TRP A 37 8.16 -2.27 -15.10
CA TRP A 37 8.54 -3.45 -15.86
C TRP A 37 9.66 -4.23 -15.16
N HIS A 38 10.70 -3.54 -14.70
CA HIS A 38 11.83 -4.12 -13.98
C HIS A 38 11.36 -4.84 -12.72
N HIS A 39 10.58 -4.17 -11.86
CA HIS A 39 10.01 -4.79 -10.65
C HIS A 39 9.17 -6.03 -10.98
N SER A 40 8.26 -5.91 -11.96
CA SER A 40 7.41 -7.03 -12.39
C SER A 40 8.23 -8.21 -12.92
N MET A 41 9.30 -7.93 -13.67
CA MET A 41 10.18 -8.95 -14.26
C MET A 41 10.99 -9.67 -13.18
N ILE A 42 11.55 -8.94 -12.21
CA ILE A 42 12.23 -9.51 -11.05
C ILE A 42 11.29 -10.43 -10.27
N MET A 43 10.05 -10.01 -10.01
CA MET A 43 9.05 -10.84 -9.32
C MET A 43 8.70 -12.12 -10.10
N ALA A 44 8.49 -12.02 -11.41
CA ALA A 44 8.14 -13.17 -12.25
C ALA A 44 9.30 -14.19 -12.33
N LEU A 45 10.53 -13.71 -12.49
CA LEU A 45 11.73 -14.56 -12.52
C LEU A 45 12.02 -15.20 -11.15
N SER A 46 11.78 -14.46 -10.07
CA SER A 46 11.81 -14.97 -8.68
C SER A 46 10.91 -16.18 -8.51
N ASN A 47 9.65 -16.08 -8.93
CA ASN A 47 8.68 -17.18 -8.78
C ASN A 47 9.10 -18.46 -9.52
N LYS A 48 9.90 -18.32 -10.58
CA LYS A 48 10.41 -19.42 -11.40
C LYS A 48 11.78 -19.95 -10.98
N ASN A 49 12.35 -19.44 -9.88
CA ASN A 49 13.71 -19.80 -9.44
C ASN A 49 14.78 -19.52 -10.51
N LYS A 50 14.62 -18.42 -11.28
CA LYS A 50 15.54 -18.04 -12.38
C LYS A 50 16.42 -16.82 -12.07
N LEU A 51 16.31 -16.26 -10.86
CA LEU A 51 17.26 -15.26 -10.38
C LEU A 51 18.47 -15.97 -9.81
N VAL A 52 19.64 -15.62 -10.33
CA VAL A 52 20.93 -16.27 -10.03
C VAL A 52 21.36 -16.04 -8.58
N ASP A 53 20.79 -15.05 -7.89
CA ASP A 53 21.10 -14.74 -6.49
C ASP A 53 19.84 -14.81 -5.58
N CYS A 54 19.90 -15.74 -4.62
CA CYS A 54 19.38 -15.62 -3.24
C CYS A 54 17.93 -15.17 -3.00
N LEU A 55 16.93 -15.98 -3.37
CA LEU A 55 15.61 -15.94 -2.69
C LEU A 55 15.25 -17.29 -2.05
N ASN A 56 15.02 -17.26 -0.73
CA ASN A 56 14.52 -18.41 0.02
C ASN A 56 13.05 -18.70 -0.36
N ALA A 57 12.54 -19.88 0.01
CA ALA A 57 11.18 -20.31 -0.33
C ALA A 57 10.10 -19.33 0.19
N TRP A 58 10.36 -18.64 1.30
CA TRP A 58 9.47 -17.63 1.87
C TRP A 58 9.27 -16.44 0.93
N THR A 59 10.36 -15.85 0.41
CA THR A 59 10.25 -14.70 -0.50
C THR A 59 9.60 -15.08 -1.84
N ARG A 60 9.75 -16.34 -2.29
CA ARG A 60 9.04 -16.84 -3.49
C ARG A 60 7.54 -16.87 -3.28
N THR A 61 7.09 -17.48 -2.18
CA THR A 61 5.65 -17.53 -1.85
C THR A 61 5.08 -16.13 -1.69
N ASN A 62 5.82 -15.23 -1.04
CA ASN A 62 5.43 -13.82 -0.93
C ASN A 62 5.28 -13.15 -2.30
N ASN A 63 6.25 -13.28 -3.19
CA ASN A 63 6.19 -12.66 -4.53
C ASN A 63 5.08 -13.25 -5.40
N LEU A 64 4.79 -14.56 -5.26
CA LEU A 64 3.69 -15.21 -5.96
C LEU A 64 2.33 -14.66 -5.53
N VAL A 65 2.07 -14.59 -4.22
CA VAL A 65 0.80 -14.06 -3.71
C VAL A 65 0.68 -12.57 -4.04
N THR A 66 1.77 -11.82 -3.97
CA THR A 66 1.79 -10.40 -4.40
C THR A 66 1.39 -10.26 -5.87
N LEU A 67 1.94 -11.08 -6.77
CA LEU A 67 1.56 -11.05 -8.19
C LEU A 67 0.11 -11.46 -8.42
N TRP A 68 -0.44 -12.38 -7.63
CA TRP A 68 -1.87 -12.72 -7.71
C TRP A 68 -2.75 -11.54 -7.30
N ILE A 69 -2.40 -10.83 -6.23
CA ILE A 69 -3.14 -9.65 -5.77
C ILE A 69 -3.05 -8.54 -6.81
N ILE A 70 -1.83 -8.19 -7.28
CA ILE A 70 -1.60 -7.13 -8.27
C ILE A 70 -2.38 -7.37 -9.57
N ASN A 71 -2.47 -8.63 -10.02
CA ASN A 71 -3.22 -8.98 -11.22
C ASN A 71 -4.74 -9.08 -11.00
N ALA A 72 -5.22 -9.10 -9.75
CA ALA A 72 -6.64 -9.22 -9.40
C ALA A 72 -7.32 -7.86 -9.12
N ILE A 73 -6.57 -6.76 -9.12
CA ILE A 73 -7.05 -5.41 -8.82
C ILE A 73 -6.94 -4.48 -10.05
N SER A 74 -7.52 -3.28 -9.97
CA SER A 74 -7.41 -2.29 -11.05
C SER A 74 -5.97 -1.81 -11.21
N LYS A 75 -5.60 -1.40 -12.44
CA LYS A 75 -4.23 -0.96 -12.75
C LYS A 75 -3.79 0.24 -11.91
N ASP A 76 -4.71 1.13 -11.56
CA ASP A 76 -4.43 2.32 -10.76
C ASP A 76 -4.05 1.96 -9.32
N ILE A 77 -4.76 1.00 -8.72
CA ILE A 77 -4.47 0.50 -7.37
C ILE A 77 -3.21 -0.39 -7.39
N ALA A 78 -3.01 -1.18 -8.45
CA ALA A 78 -1.78 -1.96 -8.62
C ALA A 78 -0.52 -1.08 -8.65
N ALA A 79 -0.60 0.11 -9.25
CA ALA A 79 0.53 1.03 -9.33
C ALA A 79 0.97 1.56 -7.95
N SER A 80 0.03 1.80 -7.02
CA SER A 80 0.37 2.25 -5.66
C SER A 80 1.00 1.14 -4.82
N LEU A 81 0.69 -0.13 -5.12
CA LEU A 81 1.15 -1.28 -4.32
C LEU A 81 2.47 -1.89 -4.78
N LEU A 82 2.98 -1.47 -5.95
CA LEU A 82 4.13 -2.08 -6.63
C LEU A 82 5.43 -2.05 -5.81
N TYR A 83 5.56 -1.10 -4.87
CA TYR A 83 6.77 -0.91 -4.07
C TYR A 83 6.74 -1.62 -2.72
N HIS A 84 5.63 -2.27 -2.36
CA HIS A 84 5.59 -3.05 -1.13
C HIS A 84 6.44 -4.33 -1.26
N THR A 85 7.27 -4.57 -0.26
CA THR A 85 8.12 -5.77 -0.19
C THR A 85 7.40 -6.98 0.40
N SER A 86 6.30 -6.77 1.12
CA SER A 86 5.54 -7.82 1.78
C SER A 86 4.09 -7.88 1.32
N THR A 87 3.63 -9.08 0.98
CA THR A 87 2.21 -9.38 0.71
C THR A 87 1.32 -8.96 1.88
N THR A 88 1.81 -9.12 3.11
CA THR A 88 1.04 -8.74 4.30
C THR A 88 0.85 -7.24 4.42
N GLU A 89 1.80 -6.43 3.95
CA GLU A 89 1.67 -4.98 3.90
C GLU A 89 0.65 -4.58 2.84
N ILE A 90 0.73 -5.18 1.65
CA ILE A 90 -0.23 -4.96 0.55
C ILE A 90 -1.66 -5.27 1.02
N TRP A 91 -1.86 -6.39 1.70
CA TRP A 91 -3.18 -6.78 2.19
C TRP A 91 -3.73 -5.79 3.24
N LYS A 92 -2.88 -5.35 4.17
CA LYS A 92 -3.26 -4.34 5.17
C LYS A 92 -3.59 -3.00 4.52
N ASP A 93 -2.83 -2.59 3.51
CA ASP A 93 -3.07 -1.34 2.80
C ASP A 93 -4.43 -1.39 2.08
N LEU A 94 -4.72 -2.48 1.37
CA LEU A 94 -6.03 -2.71 0.74
C LEU A 94 -7.19 -2.72 1.75
N GLU A 95 -7.03 -3.40 2.89
CA GLU A 95 -8.04 -3.41 3.95
C GLU A 95 -8.27 -2.01 4.53
N SER A 96 -7.19 -1.23 4.69
CA SER A 96 -7.26 0.15 5.17
C SER A 96 -8.01 1.06 4.22
N CYS A 97 -7.69 1.00 2.91
CA CYS A 97 -8.37 1.76 1.88
C CYS A 97 -9.86 1.39 1.86
N GLN A 98 -10.21 0.10 1.97
CA GLN A 98 -11.60 -0.33 2.00
C GLN A 98 -12.36 0.24 3.21
N LYS A 99 -11.75 0.22 4.41
CA LYS A 99 -12.36 0.77 5.63
C LYS A 99 -12.60 2.28 5.51
N LEU A 100 -11.71 3.03 4.86
CA LEU A 100 -11.80 4.49 4.75
C LEU A 100 -12.68 4.98 3.59
N VAL A 101 -12.61 4.36 2.41
CA VAL A 101 -13.30 4.83 1.19
C VAL A 101 -14.83 4.82 1.31
N GLY A 102 -15.40 4.02 2.21
CA GLY A 102 -16.84 3.98 2.49
C GLY A 102 -17.27 4.70 3.77
N PHE A 103 -16.32 5.20 4.58
CA PHE A 103 -16.64 5.71 5.91
C PHE A 103 -17.07 7.18 5.85
N SER A 104 -18.36 7.41 6.10
CA SER A 104 -18.96 8.75 6.12
C SER A 104 -19.88 8.91 7.33
N GLN A 105 -20.18 10.16 7.69
CA GLN A 105 -21.03 10.49 8.83
C GLN A 105 -22.43 9.88 8.71
N GLY A 106 -22.96 9.70 7.48
CA GLY A 106 -24.23 8.99 7.24
C GLY A 106 -25.39 9.56 8.06
N GLN A 107 -25.98 8.76 8.96
CA GLN A 107 -27.02 9.19 9.90
C GLN A 107 -26.49 9.42 11.33
N MET A 108 -25.19 9.24 11.56
CA MET A 108 -24.58 9.38 12.87
C MET A 108 -24.49 10.84 13.31
N SER A 109 -24.47 11.04 14.63
CA SER A 109 -24.07 12.33 15.19
C SER A 109 -22.59 12.60 14.86
N ILE A 110 -22.22 13.88 14.90
CA ILE A 110 -20.84 14.29 14.64
C ILE A 110 -19.86 13.69 15.67
N THR A 111 -20.26 13.59 16.95
CA THR A 111 -19.45 12.98 18.01
C THR A 111 -19.22 11.49 17.77
N THR A 112 -20.26 10.74 17.42
CA THR A 112 -20.14 9.30 17.11
C THR A 112 -19.25 9.08 15.88
N PHE A 113 -19.43 9.88 14.83
CA PHE A 113 -18.59 9.81 13.64
C PHE A 113 -17.12 10.09 13.95
N CYS A 114 -16.80 11.18 14.65
CA CYS A 114 -15.42 11.50 15.05
C CYS A 114 -14.78 10.38 15.87
N THR A 115 -15.54 9.77 16.77
CA THR A 115 -15.04 8.71 17.66
C THR A 115 -14.74 7.44 16.86
N GLN A 116 -15.65 7.01 15.98
CA GLN A 116 -15.44 5.85 15.13
C GLN A 116 -14.32 6.06 14.11
N LEU A 117 -14.26 7.24 13.48
CA LEU A 117 -13.17 7.59 12.58
C LEU A 117 -11.82 7.49 13.28
N LYS A 118 -11.74 8.04 14.51
CA LYS A 118 -10.52 7.99 15.31
C LYS A 118 -10.11 6.56 15.63
N ILE A 119 -11.04 5.67 15.98
CA ILE A 119 -10.74 4.25 16.23
C ILE A 119 -10.13 3.60 14.99
N ILE A 120 -10.76 3.78 13.82
CA ILE A 120 -10.25 3.23 12.55
C ILE A 120 -8.84 3.78 12.27
N TRP A 121 -8.64 5.08 12.42
CA TRP A 121 -7.34 5.72 12.21
C TRP A 121 -6.25 5.23 13.18
N ASP A 122 -6.57 5.12 14.46
CA ASP A 122 -5.64 4.63 15.48
C ASP A 122 -5.25 3.16 15.18
N GLU A 123 -6.19 2.30 14.76
CA GLU A 123 -5.91 0.93 14.32
C GLU A 123 -4.96 0.86 13.13
N LEU A 124 -5.17 1.70 12.12
CA LEU A 124 -4.32 1.75 10.92
C LEU A 124 -2.91 2.22 11.25
N TYR A 125 -2.77 3.16 12.19
CA TYR A 125 -1.51 3.81 12.47
C TYR A 125 -0.65 3.14 13.55
N LEU A 126 -1.25 2.29 14.38
CA LEU A 126 -0.52 1.42 15.32
C LEU A 126 0.45 0.44 14.61
N THR A 127 0.21 0.15 13.32
CA THR A 127 1.01 -0.81 12.54
C THR A 127 2.12 -0.19 11.71
N LYS A 128 2.14 1.13 11.49
CA LYS A 128 3.22 1.81 10.78
C LYS A 128 4.32 2.14 11.78
N GLN A 129 5.31 1.26 11.91
CA GLN A 129 6.46 1.47 12.79
C GLN A 129 7.23 2.72 12.34
N ILE A 130 7.02 3.84 13.03
CA ILE A 130 7.58 5.16 12.72
C ILE A 130 9.07 5.15 13.09
N CYS A 131 9.90 4.59 12.22
CA CYS A 131 11.34 4.43 12.39
C CYS A 131 11.78 3.65 13.65
N SER A 132 12.71 2.71 13.49
CA SER A 132 13.40 2.08 14.63
C SER A 132 14.38 3.05 15.34
N CYS A 133 14.56 4.26 14.81
CA CYS A 133 15.46 5.25 15.34
C CYS A 133 14.79 6.06 16.46
N LEU A 134 15.14 5.77 17.72
CA LEU A 134 14.65 6.49 18.90
C LEU A 134 14.88 8.02 18.87
N GLN A 135 15.75 8.53 17.97
CA GLN A 135 16.06 9.94 17.79
C GLN A 135 16.36 10.31 16.32
N CYS A 136 15.42 10.13 15.37
CA CYS A 136 15.66 10.65 14.02
C CYS A 136 15.71 12.18 14.01
N ARG A 137 16.85 12.74 13.59
CA ARG A 137 16.96 14.15 13.16
C ARG A 137 16.78 14.32 11.65
N CYS A 138 16.45 13.24 10.96
CA CYS A 138 16.40 13.17 9.50
C CYS A 138 15.29 14.02 8.87
N GLY A 139 14.37 14.59 9.65
CA GLY A 139 13.19 15.31 9.14
C GLY A 139 12.14 14.40 8.48
N VAL A 140 12.54 13.22 7.98
CA VAL A 140 11.67 12.24 7.32
C VAL A 140 10.51 11.80 8.21
N VAL A 141 10.78 11.46 9.46
CA VAL A 141 9.72 11.08 10.43
C VAL A 141 8.73 12.21 10.65
N ARG A 142 9.21 13.46 10.70
CA ARG A 142 8.35 14.63 10.88
C ARG A 142 7.46 14.83 9.65
N ASN A 143 8.04 14.79 8.45
CA ASN A 143 7.29 14.93 7.21
C ASN A 143 6.24 13.81 7.06
N MET A 144 6.60 12.57 7.38
CA MET A 144 5.65 11.44 7.40
C MET A 144 4.51 11.69 8.38
N LEU A 145 4.79 12.17 9.59
CA LEU A 145 3.73 12.47 10.57
C LEU A 145 2.82 13.61 10.10
N GLU A 146 3.39 14.64 9.46
CA GLU A 146 2.64 15.75 8.86
C GLU A 146 1.72 15.26 7.73
N GLU A 147 2.22 14.41 6.83
CA GLU A 147 1.44 13.80 5.75
C GLU A 147 0.26 12.99 6.30
N HIS A 148 0.48 12.16 7.32
CA HIS A 148 -0.61 11.38 7.93
C HIS A 148 -1.63 12.25 8.65
N GLN A 149 -1.19 13.35 9.27
CA GLN A 149 -2.12 14.32 9.84
C GLN A 149 -2.98 14.98 8.75
N GLN A 150 -2.39 15.31 7.60
CA GLN A 150 -3.13 15.88 6.47
C GLN A 150 -4.13 14.87 5.91
N GLU A 151 -3.73 13.61 5.75
CA GLU A 151 -4.61 12.53 5.28
C GLU A 151 -5.80 12.34 6.23
N TYR A 152 -5.55 12.30 7.55
CA TYR A 152 -6.61 12.20 8.55
C TYR A 152 -7.61 13.35 8.46
N VAL A 153 -7.12 14.59 8.35
CA VAL A 153 -7.98 15.77 8.18
C VAL A 153 -8.81 15.66 6.91
N MET A 154 -8.20 15.26 5.79
CA MET A 154 -8.91 15.12 4.52
C MET A 154 -9.99 14.04 4.57
N THR A 155 -9.69 12.87 5.12
CA THR A 155 -10.69 11.79 5.28
C THR A 155 -11.84 12.23 6.17
N PHE A 156 -11.55 12.95 7.27
CA PHE A 156 -12.60 13.52 8.12
C PHE A 156 -13.49 14.48 7.33
N LEU A 157 -12.90 15.46 6.62
CA LEU A 157 -13.64 16.47 5.85
C LEU A 157 -14.48 15.85 4.73
N MET A 158 -13.95 14.85 4.02
CA MET A 158 -14.67 14.17 2.94
C MET A 158 -15.82 13.29 3.47
N GLY A 159 -15.68 12.74 4.68
CA GLY A 159 -16.73 11.95 5.33
C GLY A 159 -17.85 12.78 5.98
N LEU A 160 -17.68 14.09 6.17
CA LEU A 160 -18.70 14.96 6.76
C LEU A 160 -19.95 15.11 5.88
N LYS A 161 -21.12 15.25 6.53
CA LYS A 161 -22.38 15.59 5.83
C LYS A 161 -22.29 16.95 5.16
N ASP A 162 -23.09 17.13 4.11
CA ASP A 162 -23.19 18.40 3.37
C ASP A 162 -23.70 19.58 4.20
N PHE A 163 -24.36 19.32 5.34
CA PHE A 163 -24.65 20.37 6.33
C PHE A 163 -23.40 21.15 6.75
N TYR A 164 -22.24 20.50 6.79
CA TYR A 164 -20.95 21.10 7.12
C TYR A 164 -20.17 21.56 5.87
N ALA A 165 -20.76 21.55 4.67
CA ALA A 165 -20.06 21.87 3.43
C ALA A 165 -19.44 23.27 3.44
N HIS A 166 -20.08 24.24 4.10
CA HIS A 166 -19.54 25.59 4.25
C HIS A 166 -18.24 25.60 5.10
N ILE A 167 -18.27 24.95 6.28
CA ILE A 167 -17.10 24.84 7.17
C ILE A 167 -15.99 24.05 6.48
N ARG A 168 -16.33 22.94 5.80
CA ARG A 168 -15.40 22.16 4.96
C ARG A 168 -14.71 23.03 3.93
N SER A 169 -15.47 23.85 3.20
CA SER A 169 -14.91 24.75 2.17
C SER A 169 -13.98 25.80 2.78
N GLN A 170 -14.35 26.41 3.92
CA GLN A 170 -13.48 27.37 4.60
C GLN A 170 -12.15 26.75 5.04
N ILE A 171 -12.18 25.53 5.58
CA ILE A 171 -10.97 24.82 6.02
C ILE A 171 -10.08 24.48 4.81
N LEU A 172 -10.66 24.01 3.70
CA LEU A 172 -9.93 23.69 2.47
C LEU A 172 -9.30 24.91 1.79
N LEU A 173 -9.80 26.11 2.06
CA LEU A 173 -9.24 27.37 1.55
C LEU A 173 -8.11 27.93 2.41
N MET A 174 -7.78 27.30 3.54
CA MET A 174 -6.63 27.71 4.36
C MET A 174 -5.31 27.41 3.63
N VAL A 175 -4.32 28.30 3.79
CA VAL A 175 -2.96 28.15 3.20
C VAL A 175 -2.31 26.82 3.61
N TYR A 176 -2.61 26.34 4.81
CA TYR A 176 -2.18 25.05 5.33
C TYR A 176 -3.35 24.39 6.05
N LEU A 177 -3.51 23.07 5.86
CA LEU A 177 -4.53 22.31 6.57
C LEU A 177 -4.23 22.35 8.09
N PRO A 178 -5.20 22.78 8.92
CA PRO A 178 -5.01 22.84 10.36
C PRO A 178 -4.98 21.43 10.96
N SER A 179 -4.52 21.31 12.21
CA SER A 179 -4.55 20.04 12.92
C SER A 179 -5.98 19.54 13.14
N ILE A 180 -6.14 18.21 13.25
CA ILE A 180 -7.46 17.60 13.47
C ILE A 180 -8.16 18.15 14.71
N SER A 181 -7.42 18.48 15.78
CA SER A 181 -7.98 19.12 16.98
C SER A 181 -8.58 20.49 16.68
N LYS A 182 -7.90 21.29 15.84
CA LYS A 182 -8.41 22.60 15.41
C LYS A 182 -9.59 22.45 14.45
N VAL A 183 -9.56 21.46 13.56
CA VAL A 183 -10.70 21.12 12.71
C VAL A 183 -11.92 20.76 13.55
N PHE A 184 -11.77 19.92 14.58
CA PHE A 184 -12.85 19.60 15.49
C PHE A 184 -13.42 20.87 16.16
N SER A 185 -12.59 21.77 16.66
CA SER A 185 -13.07 23.03 17.27
C SER A 185 -13.80 23.98 16.32
N LEU A 186 -13.68 23.80 14.99
CA LEU A 186 -14.40 24.60 13.99
C LEU A 186 -15.74 23.97 13.58
N VAL A 187 -15.91 22.67 13.85
CA VAL A 187 -17.10 21.90 13.48
C VAL A 187 -18.05 21.73 14.67
N PHE A 188 -17.50 21.63 15.88
CA PHE A 188 -18.22 21.63 17.16
C PHE A 188 -18.42 23.06 17.68
#